data_AF-A0A661Z198-F1
#
_entry.id   AF-A0A661Z198-F1
#
_cell.length_a   1.000
_cell.length_b   1.000
_cell.length_c   1.000
_cell.angle_alpha   90.00
_cell.angle_beta   90.00
_cell.angle_gamma   90.00
#
_symmetry.space_group_name_H-M   'P 1'
#
loop_
_entity.id
_entity.type
_entity.pdbx_description
1 polymer ?
#
loop_
_entity_poly.entity_id
_entity_poly.type
_entity_poly.pdbx_seq_one_letter_code
_entity_poly.pdbx_strand_id
1 'polypeptide(L)'
;MNKRTLIYINRLLLIITIVITISNGVLANVVSSNIDSLILPTDNKTKTLSNHYLALVDSFAENSQYDSAYIQYVKYIAIRDSIYEQDRLKSMDNLIEEYKAIEYESQAKFLSQKLWNRTLILIFSIFLVILIAVLLIVTYSRNKLKSITYAKETIALNMTIEEKNKELVSIAMDQNQQYEIYESIRNNISSLKKDKDLSSLKQYILSLKKDLSKKKKAEMSWDSFKMHFEQVHPDYFDKLLLSENSLTQNDLRICAYIKLNLSTKDIANILNISNRAIQTSRYRIKKKLNLSPETDFVKYIQGI
;
A
#
# COMPACT_ATOMS: atom_id res chain seq x y z
N MET A 1 -8.31 74.47 -45.21
CA MET A 1 -7.46 75.24 -44.28
C MET A 1 -7.01 74.30 -43.15
N ASN A 2 -5.70 74.15 -42.90
CA ASN A 2 -5.18 73.14 -41.95
C ASN A 2 -5.47 73.57 -40.49
N LYS A 3 -5.78 72.62 -39.58
CA LYS A 3 -6.09 72.91 -38.16
C LYS A 3 -5.00 73.74 -37.49
N ARG A 4 -3.73 73.53 -37.85
CA ARG A 4 -2.60 74.33 -37.33
C ARG A 4 -2.59 75.76 -37.86
N THR A 5 -2.97 76.00 -39.12
CA THR A 5 -3.06 77.37 -39.66
C THR A 5 -4.24 78.14 -39.07
N LEU A 6 -5.36 77.48 -38.79
CA LEU A 6 -6.48 78.12 -38.08
C LEU A 6 -6.10 78.53 -36.64
N ILE A 7 -5.31 77.72 -35.94
CA ILE A 7 -4.80 78.04 -34.60
C ILE A 7 -3.82 79.22 -34.63
N TYR A 8 -2.94 79.29 -35.64
CA TYR A 8 -2.03 80.42 -35.81
C TYR A 8 -2.76 81.71 -36.14
N ILE A 9 -3.75 81.67 -37.03
CA ILE A 9 -4.56 82.83 -37.40
C ILE A 9 -5.34 83.35 -36.18
N ASN A 10 -5.93 82.45 -35.37
CA ASN A 10 -6.64 82.85 -34.16
C ASN A 10 -5.72 83.40 -33.07
N ARG A 11 -4.49 82.86 -32.93
CA ARG A 11 -3.48 83.44 -32.02
C ARG A 11 -3.02 84.83 -32.49
N LEU A 12 -2.83 85.01 -33.80
CA LEU A 12 -2.42 86.29 -34.37
C LEU A 12 -3.51 87.35 -34.19
N LEU A 13 -4.78 86.97 -34.42
CA LEU A 13 -5.95 87.82 -34.16
C LEU A 13 -6.04 88.21 -32.69
N LEU A 14 -5.86 87.26 -31.77
CA LEU A 14 -5.90 87.54 -30.33
C LEU A 14 -4.78 88.50 -29.89
N ILE A 15 -3.57 88.33 -30.40
CA ILE A 15 -2.44 89.23 -30.12
C ILE A 15 -2.70 90.63 -30.70
N ILE A 16 -3.22 90.72 -31.92
CA ILE A 16 -3.57 92.00 -32.55
C ILE A 16 -4.67 92.71 -31.76
N THR A 17 -5.68 91.98 -31.28
CA THR A 17 -6.75 92.53 -30.44
C THR A 17 -6.19 93.03 -29.10
N ILE A 18 -5.27 92.29 -28.46
CA ILE A 18 -4.62 92.71 -27.21
C ILE A 18 -3.79 93.97 -27.43
N VAL A 19 -3.00 94.04 -28.51
CA VAL A 19 -2.16 95.21 -28.85
C VAL A 19 -3.00 96.45 -29.17
N ILE A 20 -4.11 96.30 -29.90
CA ILE A 20 -5.05 97.40 -30.18
C ILE A 20 -5.75 97.87 -28.90
N THR A 21 -6.02 96.96 -27.96
CA THR A 21 -6.66 97.31 -26.67
C THR A 21 -5.70 98.06 -25.74
N ILE A 22 -4.40 97.73 -25.74
CA ILE A 22 -3.37 98.45 -24.98
C ILE A 22 -3.13 99.87 -25.54
N SER A 23 -3.25 100.05 -26.86
CA SER A 23 -2.99 101.34 -27.53
C SER A 23 -4.15 102.34 -27.44
N ASN A 24 -5.40 101.89 -27.23
CA ASN A 24 -6.59 102.74 -27.26
C ASN A 24 -7.47 102.42 -26.05
N GLY A 25 -7.19 103.06 -24.90
CA GLY A 25 -7.86 102.88 -23.62
C GLY A 25 -9.37 103.20 -23.55
N VAL A 26 -10.07 103.33 -24.69
CA VAL A 26 -11.50 103.67 -24.77
C VAL A 26 -12.34 102.57 -25.42
N LEU A 27 -11.74 101.52 -26.01
CA LEU A 27 -12.48 100.43 -26.69
C LEU A 27 -12.58 99.11 -25.92
N ALA A 28 -12.09 99.04 -24.68
CA ALA A 28 -12.08 97.82 -23.87
C ALA A 28 -13.48 97.21 -23.63
N ASN A 29 -14.53 98.03 -23.55
CA ASN A 29 -15.88 97.59 -23.20
C ASN A 29 -16.63 96.88 -24.33
N VAL A 30 -16.30 97.14 -25.60
CA VAL A 30 -17.01 96.54 -26.74
C VAL A 30 -16.41 95.17 -27.09
N VAL A 31 -15.09 95.03 -26.92
CA VAL A 31 -14.38 93.78 -27.22
C VAL A 31 -14.62 92.71 -26.14
N SER A 32 -14.83 93.09 -24.87
CA SER A 32 -15.12 92.12 -23.81
C SER A 32 -16.38 91.30 -24.08
N SER A 33 -17.40 91.92 -24.71
CA SER A 33 -18.68 91.25 -25.01
C SER A 33 -18.57 90.15 -26.08
N ASN A 34 -17.58 90.23 -26.99
CA ASN A 34 -17.43 89.28 -28.09
C ASN A 34 -16.51 88.10 -27.76
N ILE A 35 -15.62 88.24 -26.78
CA ILE A 35 -14.72 87.15 -26.35
C ILE A 35 -15.49 86.07 -25.58
N ASP A 36 -16.53 86.46 -24.83
CA ASP A 36 -17.41 85.54 -24.09
C ASP A 36 -18.11 84.52 -25.01
N SER A 37 -18.28 84.83 -26.30
CA SER A 37 -18.97 83.98 -27.28
C SER A 37 -18.10 82.95 -28.02
N LEU A 38 -16.77 83.00 -27.90
CA LEU A 38 -15.85 82.21 -28.75
C LEU A 38 -15.13 81.04 -28.06
N ILE A 39 -15.47 80.68 -26.82
CA ILE A 39 -14.63 79.79 -26.00
C ILE A 39 -15.38 78.50 -25.60
N LEU A 40 -15.18 77.42 -26.37
CA LEU A 40 -15.66 76.05 -26.07
C LEU A 40 -14.93 75.38 -24.88
N PRO A 41 -15.53 74.45 -24.12
CA PRO A 41 -15.10 74.03 -22.79
C PRO A 41 -13.98 72.97 -22.82
N THR A 42 -12.86 73.25 -22.16
CA THR A 42 -11.82 72.26 -21.80
C THR A 42 -11.16 72.72 -20.50
N ASP A 43 -10.77 71.81 -19.59
CA ASP A 43 -10.18 72.09 -18.25
C ASP A 43 -9.10 73.18 -18.23
N ASN A 44 -8.25 73.22 -19.28
CA ASN A 44 -7.16 74.18 -19.37
C ASN A 44 -7.66 75.62 -19.66
N LYS A 45 -8.86 75.77 -20.23
CA LYS A 45 -9.47 77.06 -20.57
C LYS A 45 -10.13 77.73 -19.38
N THR A 46 -10.73 76.99 -18.46
CA THR A 46 -11.34 77.56 -17.25
C THR A 46 -10.27 78.14 -16.33
N LYS A 47 -9.15 77.43 -16.16
CA LYS A 47 -7.95 77.93 -15.45
C LYS A 47 -7.33 79.15 -16.18
N THR A 48 -7.22 79.10 -17.51
CA THR A 48 -6.74 80.25 -18.31
C THR A 48 -7.68 81.46 -18.21
N LEU A 49 -9.00 81.24 -18.20
CA LEU A 49 -10.02 82.26 -18.08
C LEU A 49 -10.03 82.89 -16.68
N SER A 50 -9.86 82.07 -15.63
CA SER A 50 -9.63 82.55 -14.26
C SER A 50 -8.41 83.48 -14.21
N ASN A 51 -7.28 83.04 -14.76
CA ASN A 51 -6.06 83.86 -14.79
C ASN A 51 -6.21 85.13 -15.63
N HIS A 52 -7.01 85.09 -16.71
CA HIS A 52 -7.32 86.25 -17.53
C HIS A 52 -8.12 87.30 -16.76
N TYR A 53 -9.17 86.89 -16.04
CA TYR A 53 -9.93 87.81 -15.20
C TYR A 53 -9.08 88.42 -14.09
N LEU A 54 -8.15 87.64 -13.50
CA LEU A 54 -7.20 88.17 -12.52
C LEU A 54 -6.25 89.21 -13.13
N ALA A 55 -5.69 88.96 -14.31
CA ALA A 55 -4.83 89.93 -14.99
C ALA A 55 -5.57 91.23 -15.37
N LEU A 56 -6.88 91.14 -15.69
CA LEU A 56 -7.72 92.32 -15.91
C LEU A 56 -7.95 93.10 -14.61
N VAL A 57 -8.07 92.44 -13.45
CA VAL A 57 -8.18 93.11 -12.15
C VAL A 57 -6.93 93.97 -11.90
N ASP A 58 -5.75 93.39 -12.09
CA ASP A 58 -4.47 94.10 -11.90
C ASP A 58 -4.38 95.30 -12.84
N SER A 59 -4.71 95.12 -14.13
CA SER A 59 -4.68 96.19 -15.13
C SER A 59 -5.68 97.33 -14.85
N PHE A 60 -6.90 97.04 -14.38
CA PHE A 60 -7.87 98.07 -14.04
C PHE A 60 -7.52 98.78 -12.72
N ALA A 61 -6.93 98.08 -11.76
CA ALA A 61 -6.47 98.66 -10.50
C ALA A 61 -5.30 99.63 -10.69
N GLU A 62 -4.32 99.29 -11.55
CA GLU A 62 -3.20 100.17 -11.92
C GLU A 62 -3.68 101.47 -12.58
N ASN A 63 -4.77 101.40 -13.36
CA ASN A 63 -5.39 102.55 -14.01
C ASN A 63 -6.40 103.32 -13.13
N SER A 64 -6.44 103.05 -11.82
CA SER A 64 -7.37 103.67 -10.85
C SER A 64 -8.87 103.46 -11.15
N GLN A 65 -9.22 102.43 -11.94
CA GLN A 65 -10.61 102.08 -12.30
C GLN A 65 -11.15 100.97 -11.38
N TYR A 66 -11.31 101.29 -10.10
CA TYR A 66 -11.61 100.30 -9.05
C TYR A 66 -12.95 99.57 -9.21
N ASP A 67 -14.00 100.23 -9.71
CA ASP A 67 -15.31 99.60 -9.91
C ASP A 67 -15.25 98.49 -10.98
N SER A 68 -14.52 98.74 -12.06
CA SER A 68 -14.32 97.75 -13.14
C SER A 68 -13.42 96.61 -12.68
N ALA A 69 -12.37 96.91 -11.90
CA ALA A 69 -11.53 95.89 -11.27
C ALA A 69 -12.37 94.99 -10.35
N TYR A 70 -13.26 95.56 -9.54
CA TYR A 70 -14.15 94.80 -8.66
C TYR A 70 -15.06 93.83 -9.43
N ILE A 71 -15.65 94.27 -10.55
CA ILE A 71 -16.50 93.41 -11.39
C ILE A 71 -15.71 92.21 -11.94
N GLN A 72 -14.49 92.43 -12.44
CA GLN A 72 -13.64 91.34 -12.95
C GLN A 72 -13.18 90.40 -11.82
N TYR A 73 -12.95 90.95 -10.63
CA TYR A 73 -12.59 90.17 -9.45
C TYR A 73 -13.72 89.23 -9.02
N VAL A 74 -14.98 89.69 -9.01
CA VAL A 74 -16.15 88.84 -8.73
C VAL A 74 -16.24 87.69 -9.76
N LYS A 75 -16.01 87.97 -11.05
CA LYS A 75 -15.97 86.93 -12.09
C LYS A 75 -14.83 85.93 -11.88
N TYR A 76 -13.64 86.40 -11.51
CA TYR A 76 -12.50 85.55 -11.16
C TYR A 76 -12.83 84.62 -9.99
N ILE A 77 -13.38 85.15 -8.89
CA ILE A 77 -13.74 84.35 -7.71
C ILE A 77 -14.76 83.26 -8.07
N ALA A 78 -15.81 83.60 -8.82
CA ALA A 78 -16.81 82.62 -9.24
C ALA A 78 -16.22 81.46 -10.06
N ILE A 79 -15.30 81.76 -11.00
CA ILE A 79 -14.65 80.76 -11.84
C ILE A 79 -13.64 79.93 -11.02
N ARG A 80 -12.87 80.59 -10.16
CA ARG A 80 -11.89 79.95 -9.28
C ARG A 80 -12.57 78.96 -8.33
N ASP A 81 -13.67 79.35 -7.71
CA ASP A 81 -14.42 78.51 -6.79
C ASP A 81 -14.99 77.28 -7.54
N SER A 82 -15.53 77.47 -8.75
CA SER A 82 -15.95 76.35 -9.61
C SER A 82 -14.80 75.40 -9.99
N ILE A 83 -13.58 75.89 -10.19
CA ILE A 83 -12.40 75.05 -10.48
C ILE A 83 -12.03 74.21 -9.25
N TYR A 84 -12.03 74.81 -8.05
CA TYR A 84 -11.73 74.08 -6.82
C TYR A 84 -12.75 72.98 -6.53
N GLU A 85 -14.03 73.25 -6.80
CA GLU A 85 -15.09 72.25 -6.71
C GLU A 85 -14.85 71.06 -7.65
N GLN A 86 -14.49 71.33 -8.91
CA GLN A 86 -14.20 70.29 -9.90
C GLN A 86 -12.95 69.47 -9.54
N ASP A 87 -11.87 70.13 -9.12
CA ASP A 87 -10.62 69.47 -8.70
C ASP A 87 -10.87 68.60 -7.44
N ARG A 88 -11.74 69.05 -6.52
CA ARG A 88 -12.16 68.27 -5.36
C ARG A 88 -12.98 67.04 -5.76
N LEU A 89 -13.97 67.19 -6.64
CA LEU A 89 -14.78 66.08 -7.13
C LEU A 89 -13.93 65.00 -7.82
N LYS A 90 -13.00 65.43 -8.70
CA LYS A 90 -12.07 64.51 -9.36
C LYS A 90 -11.16 63.78 -8.37
N SER A 91 -10.71 64.48 -7.32
CA SER A 91 -9.91 63.87 -6.25
C SER A 91 -10.72 62.84 -5.45
N MET A 92 -12.01 63.12 -5.20
CA MET A 92 -12.92 62.18 -4.55
C MET A 92 -13.19 60.94 -5.41
N ASP A 93 -13.40 61.11 -6.72
CA ASP A 93 -13.61 60.00 -7.64
C ASP A 93 -12.40 59.05 -7.67
N ASN A 94 -11.19 59.61 -7.76
CA ASN A 94 -9.95 58.82 -7.72
C ASN A 94 -9.81 58.03 -6.40
N LEU A 95 -10.14 58.65 -5.26
CA LEU A 95 -10.12 57.98 -3.97
C LEU A 95 -11.13 56.82 -3.93
N ILE A 96 -12.35 57.03 -4.43
CA ILE A 96 -13.38 55.98 -4.48
C ILE A 96 -12.92 54.81 -5.35
N GLU A 97 -12.28 55.07 -6.49
CA GLU A 97 -11.71 54.03 -7.34
C GLU A 97 -10.61 53.23 -6.63
N GLU A 98 -9.71 53.91 -5.91
CA GLU A 98 -8.66 53.28 -5.12
C GLU A 98 -9.25 52.41 -3.99
N TYR A 99 -10.23 52.93 -3.24
CA TYR A 99 -10.92 52.17 -2.20
C TYR A 99 -11.58 50.90 -2.75
N LYS A 100 -12.26 50.98 -3.89
CA LYS A 100 -12.86 49.82 -4.56
C LYS A 100 -11.79 48.81 -4.98
N ALA A 101 -10.68 49.26 -5.54
CA ALA A 101 -9.59 48.38 -5.97
C ALA A 101 -9.00 47.58 -4.78
N ILE A 102 -8.78 48.25 -3.64
CA ILE A 102 -8.30 47.61 -2.40
C ILE A 102 -9.31 46.59 -1.89
N GLU A 103 -10.61 46.92 -1.93
CA GLU A 103 -11.67 46.00 -1.51
C GLU A 103 -11.71 44.74 -2.39
N TYR A 104 -11.66 44.89 -3.71
CA TYR A 104 -11.62 43.76 -4.65
C TYR A 104 -10.38 42.88 -4.43
N GLU A 105 -9.22 43.48 -4.18
CA GLU A 105 -7.99 42.73 -3.89
C GLU A 105 -8.11 41.93 -2.59
N SER A 106 -8.68 42.53 -1.54
CA SER A 106 -8.94 41.87 -0.26
C SER A 106 -9.89 40.68 -0.41
N GLN A 107 -10.99 40.85 -1.14
CA GLN A 107 -11.94 39.78 -1.43
C GLN A 107 -11.30 38.64 -2.24
N ALA A 108 -10.48 38.98 -3.24
CA ALA A 108 -9.76 38.00 -4.05
C ALA A 108 -8.77 37.16 -3.22
N LYS A 109 -8.02 37.80 -2.30
CA LYS A 109 -7.12 37.11 -1.36
C LYS A 109 -7.87 36.19 -0.41
N PHE A 110 -9.00 36.65 0.14
CA PHE A 110 -9.83 35.82 1.00
C PHE A 110 -10.37 34.58 0.27
N LEU A 111 -10.84 34.77 -0.97
CA LEU A 111 -11.35 33.68 -1.80
C LEU A 111 -10.26 32.67 -2.15
N SER A 112 -9.08 33.13 -2.58
CA SER A 112 -7.95 32.27 -2.90
C SER A 112 -7.44 31.51 -1.67
N GLN A 113 -7.41 32.15 -0.50
CA GLN A 113 -7.07 31.50 0.77
C GLN A 113 -8.05 30.38 1.12
N LYS A 114 -9.36 30.63 0.95
CA LYS A 114 -10.40 29.62 1.20
C LYS A 114 -10.28 28.43 0.24
N LEU A 115 -9.97 28.69 -1.03
CA LEU A 115 -9.71 27.64 -2.02
C LEU A 115 -8.47 26.81 -1.64
N TRP A 116 -7.37 27.47 -1.26
CA TRP A 116 -6.13 26.79 -0.86
C TRP A 116 -6.35 25.87 0.34
N ASN A 117 -7.02 26.36 1.39
CA ASN A 117 -7.35 25.56 2.57
C ASN A 117 -8.22 24.34 2.22
N ARG A 118 -9.22 24.50 1.34
CA ARG A 118 -10.05 23.38 0.85
C ARG A 118 -9.21 22.35 0.10
N THR A 119 -8.31 22.79 -0.79
CA THR A 119 -7.45 21.87 -1.55
C THR A 119 -6.50 21.10 -0.64
N LEU A 120 -5.94 21.73 0.39
CA LEU A 120 -5.09 21.06 1.37
C LEU A 120 -5.85 19.99 2.15
N ILE A 121 -7.06 20.30 2.63
CA ILE A 121 -7.88 19.33 3.37
C ILE A 121 -8.17 18.09 2.51
N LEU A 122 -8.47 18.27 1.22
CA LEU A 122 -8.70 17.15 0.30
C LEU A 122 -7.43 16.32 0.08
N ILE A 123 -6.26 16.96 -0.07
CA ILE A 123 -4.98 16.26 -0.21
C ILE A 123 -4.69 15.42 1.04
N PHE A 124 -4.88 16.00 2.23
CA PHE A 124 -4.69 15.27 3.49
C PHE A 124 -5.69 14.13 3.66
N SER A 125 -6.96 14.29 3.24
CA SER A 125 -7.94 13.22 3.33
C SER A 125 -7.60 12.06 2.39
N ILE A 126 -7.18 12.35 1.16
CA ILE A 126 -6.74 11.33 0.19
C ILE A 126 -5.50 10.60 0.72
N PHE A 127 -4.53 11.34 1.25
CA PHE A 127 -3.34 10.76 1.85
C PHE A 127 -3.68 9.82 3.02
N LEU A 128 -4.61 10.23 3.90
CA LEU A 128 -5.07 9.40 5.02
C LEU A 128 -5.71 8.10 4.55
N VAL A 129 -6.55 8.15 3.50
CA VAL A 129 -7.18 6.95 2.92
C VAL A 129 -6.12 6.00 2.35
N ILE A 130 -5.13 6.53 1.63
CA ILE A 130 -4.03 5.73 1.08
C ILE A 130 -3.21 5.10 2.21
N LEU A 131 -2.92 5.86 3.27
CA LEU A 131 -2.19 5.36 4.44
C LEU A 131 -2.92 4.19 5.10
N ILE A 132 -4.23 4.32 5.31
CA ILE A 132 -5.07 3.26 5.88
C ILE A 132 -5.07 2.03 4.95
N ALA A 133 -5.22 2.22 3.64
CA ALA A 133 -5.19 1.12 2.68
C ALA A 133 -3.85 0.35 2.72
N VAL A 134 -2.72 1.08 2.78
CA VAL A 134 -1.39 0.47 2.91
C VAL A 134 -1.27 -0.31 4.21
N LEU A 135 -1.73 0.22 5.35
CA LEU A 135 -1.72 -0.49 6.62
C LEU A 135 -2.56 -1.78 6.57
N LEU A 136 -3.75 -1.74 5.95
CA LEU A 136 -4.58 -2.92 5.75
C LEU A 136 -3.89 -3.97 4.87
N ILE A 137 -3.24 -3.57 3.78
CA ILE A 137 -2.48 -4.47 2.91
C ILE A 137 -1.31 -5.12 3.66
N VAL A 138 -0.57 -4.35 4.45
CA VAL A 138 0.58 -4.85 5.23
C VAL A 138 0.12 -5.82 6.32
N THR A 139 -0.96 -5.50 7.04
CA THR A 139 -1.50 -6.40 8.07
C THR A 139 -2.05 -7.69 7.47
N TYR A 140 -2.79 -7.60 6.36
CA TYR A 140 -3.28 -8.78 5.63
C TYR A 140 -2.14 -9.69 5.15
N SER A 141 -1.11 -9.12 4.50
CA SER A 141 0.03 -9.88 4.00
C SER A 141 0.82 -10.57 5.13
N ARG A 142 1.05 -9.88 6.25
CA ARG A 142 1.69 -10.46 7.44
C ARG A 142 0.90 -11.63 8.02
N ASN A 143 -0.42 -11.49 8.14
CA ASN A 143 -1.28 -12.54 8.70
C ASN A 143 -1.30 -13.77 7.79
N LYS A 144 -1.36 -13.58 6.47
CA LYS A 144 -1.28 -14.67 5.50
C LYS A 144 0.06 -15.41 5.61
N LEU A 145 1.18 -14.69 5.69
CA LEU A 145 2.50 -15.31 5.82
C LEU A 145 2.62 -16.14 7.10
N LYS A 146 2.15 -15.62 8.23
CA LYS A 146 2.12 -16.34 9.51
C LYS A 146 1.33 -17.66 9.42
N SER A 147 0.15 -17.64 8.78
CA SER A 147 -0.65 -18.87 8.63
C SER A 147 0.09 -19.95 7.82
N ILE A 148 0.84 -19.55 6.78
CA ILE A 148 1.64 -20.47 5.96
C ILE A 148 2.83 -21.02 6.75
N THR A 149 3.49 -20.20 7.57
CA THR A 149 4.61 -20.67 8.42
C THR A 149 4.13 -21.67 9.47
N TYR A 150 2.99 -21.40 10.12
CA TYR A 150 2.40 -22.35 11.08
C TYR A 150 1.99 -23.66 10.42
N ALA A 151 1.40 -23.61 9.22
CA ALA A 151 1.07 -24.81 8.46
C ALA A 151 2.33 -25.63 8.11
N LYS A 152 3.42 -24.97 7.73
CA LYS A 152 4.70 -25.65 7.43
C LYS A 152 5.31 -26.31 8.67
N GLU A 153 5.31 -25.60 9.79
CA GLU A 153 5.87 -26.08 11.06
C GLU A 153 5.07 -27.28 11.61
N THR A 154 3.74 -27.20 11.58
CA THR A 154 2.87 -28.30 12.00
C THR A 154 3.06 -29.56 11.14
N ILE A 155 3.20 -29.42 9.81
CA ILE A 155 3.51 -30.54 8.92
C ILE A 155 4.87 -31.15 9.26
N ALA A 156 5.92 -30.33 9.42
CA ALA A 156 7.25 -30.81 9.75
C ALA A 156 7.29 -31.55 11.10
N LEU A 157 6.61 -30.99 12.11
CA LEU A 157 6.50 -31.60 13.44
C LEU A 157 5.78 -32.95 13.38
N ASN A 158 4.67 -33.03 12.63
CA ASN A 158 3.94 -34.28 12.45
C ASN A 158 4.78 -35.36 11.73
N MET A 159 5.58 -34.98 10.74
CA MET A 159 6.52 -35.92 10.09
C MET A 159 7.56 -36.45 11.08
N THR A 160 8.12 -35.58 11.93
CA THR A 160 9.08 -36.00 12.96
C THR A 160 8.43 -36.92 14.00
N ILE A 161 7.20 -36.63 14.42
CA ILE A 161 6.45 -37.51 15.34
C ILE A 161 6.22 -38.87 14.69
N GLU A 162 5.83 -38.91 13.42
CA GLU A 162 5.61 -40.18 12.70
C GLU A 162 6.90 -41.01 12.58
N GLU A 163 8.03 -40.36 12.28
CA GLU A 163 9.34 -41.02 12.23
C GLU A 163 9.75 -41.57 13.59
N LYS A 164 9.55 -40.80 14.67
CA LYS A 164 9.84 -41.24 16.04
C LYS A 164 8.93 -42.37 16.48
N ASN A 165 7.65 -42.35 16.11
CA ASN A 165 6.74 -43.45 16.38
C ASN A 165 7.17 -44.73 15.66
N LYS A 166 7.63 -44.64 14.40
CA LYS A 166 8.18 -45.79 13.67
C LYS A 166 9.41 -46.37 14.36
N GLU A 167 10.33 -45.51 14.79
CA GLU A 167 11.53 -45.92 15.54
C GLU A 167 11.15 -46.62 16.86
N LEU A 168 10.20 -46.05 17.62
CA LEU A 168 9.71 -46.62 18.88
C LEU A 168 9.06 -47.99 18.68
N VAL A 169 8.20 -48.14 17.67
CA VAL A 169 7.56 -49.43 17.34
C VAL A 169 8.63 -50.47 17.00
N SER A 170 9.63 -50.11 16.19
CA SER A 170 10.73 -51.01 15.85
C SER A 170 11.54 -51.44 17.09
N ILE A 171 11.84 -50.50 17.99
CA ILE A 171 12.59 -50.79 19.23
C ILE A 171 11.77 -51.66 20.18
N ALA A 172 10.49 -51.34 20.40
CA ALA A 172 9.60 -52.12 21.26
C ALA A 172 9.44 -53.56 20.73
N MET A 173 9.39 -53.72 19.41
CA MET A 173 9.35 -55.03 18.76
C MET A 173 10.64 -55.83 18.98
N ASP A 174 11.82 -55.21 18.80
CA ASP A 174 13.10 -55.87 19.08
C ASP A 174 13.22 -56.29 20.56
N GLN A 175 12.82 -55.40 21.48
CA GLN A 175 12.83 -55.68 22.91
C GLN A 175 11.91 -56.85 23.28
N ASN A 176 10.68 -56.87 22.76
CA ASN A 176 9.76 -57.96 23.04
C ASN A 176 10.30 -59.30 22.47
N GLN A 177 10.94 -59.28 21.31
CA GLN A 177 11.62 -60.45 20.76
C GLN A 177 12.75 -60.95 21.68
N GLN A 178 13.58 -60.04 22.21
CA GLN A 178 14.63 -60.42 23.15
C GLN A 178 14.05 -61.02 24.44
N TYR A 179 12.92 -60.50 24.91
CA TYR A 179 12.22 -61.03 26.08
C TYR A 179 11.65 -62.45 25.85
N GLU A 180 11.01 -62.71 24.69
CA GLU A 180 10.51 -64.04 24.34
C GLU A 180 11.63 -65.09 24.25
N ILE A 181 12.81 -64.68 23.76
CA ILE A 181 14.00 -65.54 23.75
C ILE A 181 14.44 -65.81 25.20
N TYR A 182 14.58 -64.77 26.02
CA TYR A 182 14.97 -64.89 27.42
C TYR A 182 14.05 -65.83 28.21
N GLU A 183 12.74 -65.64 28.13
CA GLU A 183 11.76 -66.48 28.83
C GLU A 183 11.83 -67.94 28.36
N SER A 184 12.07 -68.17 27.06
CA SER A 184 12.25 -69.54 26.59
C SER A 184 13.54 -70.20 27.07
N ILE A 185 14.64 -69.46 27.18
CA ILE A 185 15.87 -69.96 27.80
C ILE A 185 15.60 -70.28 29.27
N ARG A 186 14.97 -69.35 30.00
CA ARG A 186 14.62 -69.50 31.42
C ARG A 186 13.78 -70.74 31.67
N ASN A 187 12.72 -70.95 30.88
CA ASN A 187 11.83 -72.11 30.98
C ASN A 187 12.53 -73.43 30.61
N ASN A 188 13.44 -73.39 29.64
CA ASN A 188 14.25 -74.55 29.28
C ASN A 188 15.26 -74.91 30.39
N ILE A 189 15.80 -73.92 31.09
CA ILE A 189 16.73 -74.14 32.22
C ILE A 189 15.96 -74.60 33.48
N SER A 190 14.80 -74.02 33.77
CA SER A 190 14.00 -74.38 34.97
C SER A 190 13.40 -75.78 34.90
N SER A 191 13.23 -76.34 33.70
CA SER A 191 12.80 -77.74 33.51
C SER A 191 13.94 -78.76 33.71
N LEU A 192 15.17 -78.32 33.98
CA LEU A 192 16.25 -79.19 34.44
C LEU A 192 16.00 -79.63 35.88
N LYS A 193 15.57 -80.88 36.07
CA LYS A 193 15.54 -81.53 37.39
C LYS A 193 16.95 -81.91 37.84
N LYS A 194 17.23 -81.80 39.15
CA LYS A 194 18.55 -81.96 39.79
C LYS A 194 19.24 -83.33 39.54
N ASP A 195 18.52 -84.38 39.17
CA ASP A 195 19.02 -85.76 39.14
C ASP A 195 19.16 -86.35 37.73
N LYS A 196 19.87 -85.66 36.82
CA LYS A 196 20.17 -86.21 35.48
C LYS A 196 21.67 -86.39 35.27
N ASP A 197 22.02 -87.56 34.73
CA ASP A 197 23.40 -87.97 34.41
C ASP A 197 24.06 -87.00 33.39
N LEU A 198 25.39 -86.87 33.43
CA LEU A 198 26.19 -85.86 32.71
C LEU A 198 25.97 -85.90 31.18
N SER A 199 25.74 -87.09 30.64
CA SER A 199 25.41 -87.29 29.21
C SER A 199 24.05 -86.70 28.82
N SER A 200 23.07 -86.78 29.71
CA SER A 200 21.74 -86.17 29.55
C SER A 200 21.83 -84.65 29.52
N LEU A 201 22.65 -84.08 30.40
CA LEU A 201 22.89 -82.64 30.49
C LEU A 201 23.56 -82.11 29.21
N LYS A 202 24.54 -82.87 28.68
CA LYS A 202 25.26 -82.52 27.44
C LYS A 202 24.35 -82.58 26.21
N GLN A 203 23.49 -83.58 26.09
CA GLN A 203 22.47 -83.63 25.03
C GLN A 203 21.46 -82.49 25.15
N TYR A 204 21.09 -82.11 26.36
CA TYR A 204 20.14 -81.03 26.60
C TYR A 204 20.73 -79.64 26.33
N ILE A 205 22.01 -79.40 26.64
CA ILE A 205 22.71 -78.19 26.22
C ILE A 205 22.82 -78.13 24.69
N LEU A 206 23.05 -79.27 24.04
CA LEU A 206 23.05 -79.35 22.57
C LEU A 206 21.66 -79.10 21.98
N SER A 207 20.58 -79.56 22.61
CA SER A 207 19.21 -79.24 22.18
C SER A 207 18.88 -77.77 22.43
N LEU A 208 19.25 -77.21 23.58
CA LEU A 208 19.13 -75.76 23.87
C LEU A 208 19.88 -74.91 22.85
N LYS A 209 21.11 -75.29 22.49
CA LYS A 209 21.89 -74.61 21.43
C LYS A 209 21.22 -74.75 20.06
N LYS A 210 20.60 -75.89 19.78
CA LYS A 210 19.82 -76.14 18.56
C LYS A 210 18.51 -75.33 18.55
N ASP A 211 17.86 -75.18 19.71
CA ASP A 211 16.61 -74.44 19.86
C ASP A 211 16.86 -72.93 19.85
N LEU A 212 17.98 -72.46 20.40
CA LEU A 212 18.46 -71.08 20.25
C LEU A 212 18.80 -70.74 18.81
N SER A 213 19.48 -71.65 18.10
CA SER A 213 19.77 -71.46 16.66
C SER A 213 18.54 -71.58 15.77
N LYS A 214 17.55 -72.39 16.17
CA LYS A 214 16.23 -72.45 15.54
C LYS A 214 15.37 -71.23 15.87
N LYS A 215 15.35 -70.73 17.10
CA LYS A 215 14.59 -69.52 17.50
C LYS A 215 15.19 -68.24 16.93
N LYS A 216 16.51 -68.17 16.75
CA LYS A 216 17.16 -67.17 15.90
C LYS A 216 16.66 -67.21 14.44
N LYS A 217 16.10 -68.34 13.99
CA LYS A 217 15.44 -68.52 12.69
C LYS A 217 13.91 -68.53 12.76
N ALA A 218 13.32 -68.72 13.94
CA ALA A 218 11.88 -68.82 14.12
C ALA A 218 11.37 -67.40 14.27
N GLU A 219 10.81 -66.92 13.17
CA GLU A 219 10.08 -65.68 13.08
C GLU A 219 9.18 -65.48 14.31
N MET A 220 9.49 -64.44 15.09
CA MET A 220 8.57 -63.46 15.69
C MET A 220 7.08 -63.86 15.62
N SER A 221 6.39 -63.95 16.77
CA SER A 221 4.93 -64.20 16.77
C SER A 221 4.22 -63.07 16.02
N TRP A 222 3.72 -63.38 14.82
CA TRP A 222 3.02 -62.44 13.96
C TRP A 222 1.85 -61.77 14.65
N ASP A 223 1.17 -62.49 15.55
CA ASP A 223 -0.04 -61.98 16.22
C ASP A 223 0.30 -60.82 17.16
N SER A 224 1.44 -60.88 17.85
CA SER A 224 1.92 -59.77 18.69
C SER A 224 2.34 -58.57 17.85
N PHE A 225 3.05 -58.79 16.73
CA PHE A 225 3.38 -57.73 15.78
C PHE A 225 2.12 -57.05 15.24
N LYS A 226 1.15 -57.86 14.80
CA LYS A 226 -0.10 -57.40 14.20
C LYS A 226 -0.87 -56.51 15.19
N MET A 227 -1.02 -56.97 16.44
CA MET A 227 -1.73 -56.22 17.48
C MET A 227 -1.13 -54.83 17.72
N HIS A 228 0.20 -54.72 17.88
CA HIS A 228 0.86 -53.43 18.10
C HIS A 228 0.84 -52.53 16.86
N PHE A 229 0.96 -53.13 15.67
CA PHE A 229 0.86 -52.40 14.43
C PHE A 229 -0.54 -51.81 14.22
N GLU A 230 -1.61 -52.57 14.50
CA GLU A 230 -3.01 -52.13 14.36
C GLU A 230 -3.40 -51.03 15.36
N GLN A 231 -2.72 -50.94 16.52
CA GLN A 231 -2.90 -49.81 17.44
C GLN A 231 -2.48 -48.46 16.81
N VAL A 232 -1.47 -48.46 15.93
CA VAL A 232 -0.95 -47.26 15.26
C VAL A 232 -1.58 -47.08 13.87
N HIS A 233 -1.91 -48.17 13.21
CA HIS A 233 -2.53 -48.20 11.88
C HIS A 233 -3.81 -49.04 11.90
N PRO A 234 -4.91 -48.50 12.45
CA PRO A 234 -6.19 -49.20 12.50
C PRO A 234 -6.67 -49.61 11.11
N ASP A 235 -7.30 -50.77 11.02
CA ASP A 235 -7.93 -51.34 9.81
C ASP A 235 -7.00 -51.55 8.62
N TYR A 236 -5.68 -51.40 8.79
CA TYR A 236 -4.73 -51.46 7.67
C TYR A 236 -4.72 -52.82 6.99
N PHE A 237 -4.65 -53.91 7.76
CA PHE A 237 -4.65 -55.25 7.20
C PHE A 237 -6.00 -55.60 6.58
N ASP A 238 -7.10 -55.12 7.16
CA ASP A 238 -8.44 -55.31 6.60
C ASP A 238 -8.54 -54.63 5.24
N LYS A 239 -8.12 -53.36 5.13
CA LYS A 239 -8.07 -52.64 3.84
C LYS A 239 -7.18 -53.31 2.81
N LEU A 240 -6.04 -53.85 3.24
CA LEU A 240 -5.11 -54.57 2.36
C LEU A 240 -5.75 -55.88 1.83
N LEU A 241 -6.60 -56.51 2.64
CA LEU A 241 -7.31 -57.76 2.31
C LEU A 241 -8.66 -57.57 1.59
N LEU A 242 -9.24 -56.37 1.58
CA LEU A 242 -10.51 -56.05 0.89
C LEU A 242 -10.51 -56.39 -0.62
N SER A 243 -9.34 -56.57 -1.21
CA SER A 243 -9.14 -56.68 -2.66
C SER A 243 -9.26 -58.11 -3.22
N GLU A 244 -9.95 -59.05 -2.56
CA GLU A 244 -10.05 -60.48 -2.95
C GLU A 244 -8.67 -61.18 -3.06
N ASN A 245 -7.68 -60.73 -2.30
CA ASN A 245 -6.29 -61.13 -2.49
C ASN A 245 -5.80 -62.10 -1.42
N SER A 246 -5.30 -63.27 -1.85
CA SER A 246 -4.68 -64.27 -0.99
C SER A 246 -3.24 -63.88 -0.60
N LEU A 247 -3.09 -62.84 0.21
CA LEU A 247 -1.81 -62.46 0.80
C LEU A 247 -1.45 -63.45 1.92
N THR A 248 -0.22 -63.93 1.91
CA THR A 248 0.29 -64.76 3.01
C THR A 248 0.67 -63.87 4.20
N GLN A 249 0.77 -64.45 5.38
CA GLN A 249 1.27 -63.77 6.58
C GLN A 249 2.59 -63.03 6.35
N ASN A 250 3.53 -63.63 5.62
CA ASN A 250 4.80 -62.99 5.26
C ASN A 250 4.62 -61.84 4.25
N ASP A 251 3.65 -61.94 3.34
CA ASP A 251 3.29 -60.82 2.45
C ASP A 251 2.75 -59.63 3.27
N LEU A 252 1.88 -59.89 4.25
CA LEU A 252 1.34 -58.87 5.16
C LEU A 252 2.44 -58.22 6.00
N ARG A 253 3.38 -59.01 6.52
CA ARG A 253 4.59 -58.50 7.22
C ARG A 253 5.37 -57.52 6.37
N ILE A 254 5.71 -57.91 5.13
CA ILE A 254 6.47 -57.06 4.22
C ILE A 254 5.71 -55.76 3.95
N CYS A 255 4.40 -55.82 3.74
CA CYS A 255 3.57 -54.62 3.54
C CYS A 255 3.55 -53.73 4.78
N ALA A 256 3.46 -54.30 5.98
CA ALA A 256 3.48 -53.55 7.24
C ALA A 256 4.84 -52.86 7.46
N TYR A 257 5.96 -53.55 7.20
CA TYR A 257 7.28 -52.92 7.29
C TYR A 257 7.49 -51.79 6.27
N ILE A 258 6.92 -51.92 5.07
CA ILE A 258 6.92 -50.84 4.07
C ILE A 258 6.05 -49.66 4.55
N LYS A 259 4.91 -49.92 5.19
CA LYS A 259 4.06 -48.88 5.82
C LYS A 259 4.78 -48.16 6.95
N LEU A 260 5.60 -48.87 7.72
CA LEU A 260 6.54 -48.31 8.71
C LEU A 260 7.76 -47.61 8.06
N ASN A 261 7.78 -47.46 6.72
CA ASN A 261 8.81 -46.79 5.96
C ASN A 261 10.22 -47.39 6.11
N LEU A 262 10.30 -48.70 6.39
CA LEU A 262 11.58 -49.40 6.49
C LEU A 262 12.20 -49.62 5.11
N SER A 263 13.53 -49.47 5.02
CA SER A 263 14.23 -49.68 3.75
C SER A 263 14.24 -51.17 3.39
N THR A 264 14.40 -51.48 2.09
CA THR A 264 14.52 -52.89 1.65
C THR A 264 15.65 -53.63 2.36
N LYS A 265 16.72 -52.91 2.73
CA LYS A 265 17.86 -53.46 3.47
C LYS A 265 17.48 -53.79 4.91
N ASP A 266 16.72 -52.92 5.57
CA ASP A 266 16.30 -53.12 6.96
C ASP A 266 15.28 -54.26 7.04
N ILE A 267 14.33 -54.32 6.11
CA ILE A 267 13.37 -55.43 6.03
C ILE A 267 14.10 -56.76 5.79
N ALA A 268 15.08 -56.79 4.90
CA ALA A 268 15.89 -57.98 4.64
C ALA A 268 16.65 -58.43 5.89
N ASN A 269 17.21 -57.48 6.66
CA ASN A 269 17.87 -57.77 7.92
C ASN A 269 16.90 -58.31 8.98
N ILE A 270 15.74 -57.67 9.15
CA ILE A 270 14.70 -58.06 10.13
C ILE A 270 14.16 -59.48 9.81
N LEU A 271 13.88 -59.75 8.53
CA LEU A 271 13.39 -61.06 8.09
C LEU A 271 14.51 -62.09 7.88
N ASN A 272 15.78 -61.68 8.04
CA ASN A 272 16.97 -62.52 7.84
C ASN A 272 17.00 -63.22 6.47
N ILE A 273 16.66 -62.49 5.42
CA ILE A 273 16.70 -62.95 4.02
C ILE A 273 17.50 -61.97 3.14
N SER A 274 17.74 -62.31 1.87
CA SER A 274 18.46 -61.42 0.97
C SER A 274 17.60 -60.25 0.47
N ASN A 275 18.22 -59.11 0.16
CA ASN A 275 17.55 -57.98 -0.51
C ASN A 275 16.80 -58.42 -1.79
N ARG A 276 17.37 -59.39 -2.52
CA ARG A 276 16.75 -59.93 -3.73
C ARG A 276 15.48 -60.72 -3.43
N ALA A 277 15.42 -61.43 -2.31
CA ALA A 277 14.20 -62.11 -1.87
C ALA A 277 13.06 -61.12 -1.54
N ILE A 278 13.39 -59.96 -0.97
CA ILE A 278 12.41 -58.88 -0.74
C ILE A 278 11.90 -58.30 -2.07
N GLN A 279 12.78 -58.06 -3.05
CA GLN A 279 12.37 -57.59 -4.37
C GLN A 279 11.42 -58.56 -5.08
N THR A 280 11.74 -59.86 -5.06
CA THR A 280 10.88 -60.90 -5.63
C THR A 280 9.53 -60.97 -4.90
N SER A 281 9.54 -60.84 -3.58
CA SER A 281 8.31 -60.80 -2.77
C SER A 281 7.46 -59.58 -3.12
N ARG A 282 8.05 -58.39 -3.26
CA ARG A 282 7.34 -57.17 -3.71
C ARG A 282 6.69 -57.36 -5.08
N TYR A 283 7.39 -57.95 -6.05
CA TYR A 283 6.81 -58.26 -7.36
C TYR A 283 5.61 -59.22 -7.24
N ARG A 284 5.75 -60.28 -6.44
CA ARG A 284 4.66 -61.24 -6.19
C ARG A 284 3.47 -60.57 -5.53
N ILE A 285 3.69 -59.76 -4.50
CA ILE A 285 2.64 -59.03 -3.79
C ILE A 285 1.94 -58.05 -4.74
N LYS A 286 2.69 -57.32 -5.56
CA LYS A 286 2.15 -56.40 -6.57
C LYS A 286 1.22 -57.11 -7.56
N LYS A 287 1.60 -58.32 -8.01
CA LYS A 287 0.74 -59.16 -8.85
C LYS A 287 -0.49 -59.66 -8.11
N LYS A 288 -0.33 -60.10 -6.85
CA LYS A 288 -1.45 -60.51 -6.00
C LYS A 288 -2.42 -59.36 -5.77
N LEU A 289 -1.95 -58.13 -5.68
CA LEU A 289 -2.76 -56.92 -5.50
C LEU A 289 -3.36 -56.37 -6.81
N ASN A 290 -3.19 -57.07 -7.93
CA ASN A 290 -3.65 -56.62 -9.26
C ASN A 290 -3.18 -55.21 -9.66
N LEU A 291 -1.97 -54.82 -9.26
CA LEU A 291 -1.43 -53.49 -9.54
C LEU A 291 -0.72 -53.43 -10.90
N SER A 292 -0.91 -52.33 -11.63
CA SER A 292 -0.22 -52.07 -12.90
C SER A 292 1.31 -52.04 -12.73
N PRO A 293 2.10 -52.52 -13.72
CA PRO A 293 3.57 -52.44 -13.69
C PRO A 293 4.13 -51.05 -13.40
N GLU A 294 3.42 -49.99 -13.80
CA GLU A 294 3.81 -48.59 -13.61
C GLU A 294 3.52 -48.04 -12.20
N THR A 295 2.64 -48.70 -11.44
CA THR A 295 2.29 -48.27 -10.09
C THR A 295 3.49 -48.40 -9.15
N ASP A 296 3.86 -47.32 -8.45
CA ASP A 296 4.84 -47.39 -7.38
C ASP A 296 4.26 -48.20 -6.20
N PHE A 297 4.82 -49.38 -5.99
CA PHE A 297 4.39 -50.31 -4.94
C PHE A 297 4.53 -49.71 -3.54
N VAL A 298 5.61 -48.98 -3.26
CA VAL A 298 5.81 -48.40 -1.92
C VAL A 298 4.77 -47.33 -1.66
N LYS A 299 4.58 -46.44 -2.64
CA LYS A 299 3.57 -45.37 -2.56
C LYS A 299 2.15 -45.93 -2.41
N TYR A 300 1.82 -47.00 -3.14
CA TYR A 300 0.53 -47.68 -3.01
C TYR A 300 0.32 -48.23 -1.59
N ILE A 301 1.27 -49.02 -1.08
CA ILE A 301 1.21 -49.61 0.25
C ILE A 301 1.13 -48.55 1.36
N GLN A 302 1.83 -47.43 1.19
CA GLN A 302 1.75 -46.29 2.11
C GLN A 302 0.40 -45.55 2.04
N GLY A 303 -0.31 -45.62 0.92
CA GLY A 303 -1.59 -44.94 0.70
C GLY A 303 -2.83 -45.66 1.23
N ILE A 304 -2.71 -46.92 1.67
CA ILE A 304 -3.78 -47.71 2.30
C ILE A 304 -4.00 -47.26 3.75
#